data_AF-A0A955S7T7-F1
#
_entry.id   AF-A0A955S7T7-F1
#
_cell.length_a   1.000
_cell.length_b   1.000
_cell.length_c   1.000
_cell.angle_alpha   90.00
_cell.angle_beta   90.00
_cell.angle_gamma   90.00
#
_symmetry.space_group_name_H-M   'P 1'
#
loop_
_entity.id
_entity.type
_entity.pdbx_description
1 polymer ?
#
loop_
_entity_poly.entity_id
_entity_poly.type
_entity_poly.pdbx_seq_one_letter_code
_entity_poly.pdbx_strand_id
1 'polypeptide(L)'
;YKCQNEKNMISTIILAGLDKKQKGPLLVRESIEVAARKEVGMLWQGISYLADVATVAPLIGLLGTVLGMIQAFNVIAFQTAVVKPILLAGGVSKAMVTTAGGLIVAIPAMLFYSYFKGKVQDISNAVESYTTDVIKVIEETKN
;
A
#
# COMPACT_ATOMS: atom_id res chain seq x y z
N TYR A 1 17.68 -1.25 30.12
CA TYR A 1 16.45 -0.76 30.78
C TYR A 1 15.62 0.23 29.96
N LYS A 2 16.20 1.15 29.15
CA LYS A 2 15.38 2.06 28.31
C LYS A 2 14.55 1.39 27.19
N CYS A 3 14.95 0.22 26.68
CA CYS A 3 14.21 -0.47 25.61
C CYS A 3 12.88 -1.11 26.04
N GLN A 4 12.61 -1.29 27.34
CA GLN A 4 11.36 -1.91 27.81
C GLN A 4 10.18 -0.93 27.89
N ASN A 5 10.44 0.38 27.87
CA ASN A 5 9.42 1.39 28.17
C ASN A 5 8.90 2.16 26.96
N GLU A 6 9.53 2.01 25.78
CA GLU A 6 9.01 2.57 24.53
C GLU A 6 8.65 1.44 23.56
N LYS A 7 7.38 1.39 23.14
CA LYS A 7 6.88 0.50 22.07
C LYS A 7 7.33 1.03 20.70
N ASN A 8 8.64 1.14 20.50
CA ASN A 8 9.20 1.56 19.23
C ASN A 8 9.67 0.33 18.44
N MET A 9 9.50 0.37 17.12
CA MET A 9 9.91 -0.68 16.20
C MET A 9 11.33 -1.24 16.49
N ILE A 10 12.29 -0.35 16.76
CA ILE A 10 13.67 -0.70 17.07
C ILE A 10 13.81 -1.45 18.41
N SER A 11 13.02 -1.10 19.43
CA SER A 11 13.12 -1.76 20.74
C SER A 11 12.62 -3.20 20.69
N THR A 12 11.52 -3.45 19.95
CA THR A 12 10.99 -4.80 19.70
C THR A 12 12.00 -5.68 18.97
N ILE A 13 12.65 -5.13 17.93
CA ILE A 13 13.65 -5.84 17.11
C ILE A 13 14.88 -6.21 17.96
N ILE A 14 15.39 -5.28 18.76
CA ILE A 14 16.57 -5.50 19.60
C ILE A 14 16.25 -6.48 20.75
N LEU A 15 15.06 -6.40 21.36
CA LEU A 15 14.62 -7.34 22.40
C LEU A 15 14.54 -8.78 21.87
N ALA A 16 14.05 -8.97 20.63
CA ALA A 16 13.99 -10.29 20.01
C ALA A 16 15.38 -10.95 19.83
N GLY A 17 16.42 -10.14 19.59
CA GLY A 17 17.81 -10.60 19.55
C GLY A 17 18.38 -10.90 20.94
N LEU A 18 18.15 -10.00 21.90
CA LEU A 18 18.65 -10.13 23.27
C LEU A 18 18.09 -11.37 23.98
N ASP A 19 16.82 -11.71 23.74
CA ASP A 19 16.17 -12.89 24.32
C ASP A 19 16.85 -14.21 23.90
N LYS A 20 17.53 -14.22 22.75
CA LYS A 20 18.28 -15.37 22.24
C LYS A 20 19.79 -15.27 22.38
N LYS A 21 20.31 -14.30 23.15
CA LYS A 21 21.76 -14.07 23.33
C LYS A 21 22.53 -15.33 23.75
N GLN A 22 21.92 -16.21 24.54
CA GLN A 22 22.55 -17.44 25.03
C GLN A 22 22.71 -18.53 23.95
N LYS A 23 21.98 -18.45 22.83
CA LYS A 23 21.96 -19.48 21.77
C LYS A 23 23.02 -19.27 20.67
N GLY A 24 23.85 -18.24 20.81
CA GLY A 24 24.95 -17.93 19.88
C GLY A 24 24.63 -16.83 18.86
N PRO A 25 25.66 -16.20 18.26
CA PRO A 25 25.53 -14.99 17.44
C PRO A 25 24.68 -15.20 16.18
N LEU A 26 24.75 -16.39 15.57
CA LEU A 26 23.95 -16.73 14.39
C LEU A 26 22.44 -16.68 14.67
N LEU A 27 22.00 -17.29 15.77
CA LEU A 27 20.59 -17.32 16.18
C LEU A 27 20.08 -15.96 16.65
N VAL A 28 20.96 -15.13 17.21
CA VAL A 28 20.66 -13.73 17.55
C VAL A 28 20.41 -12.94 16.28
N ARG A 29 21.33 -12.99 15.33
CA ARG A 29 21.20 -12.32 14.02
C ARG A 29 19.92 -12.73 13.30
N GLU A 30 19.66 -14.03 13.18
CA GLU A 30 18.46 -14.54 12.53
C GLU A 30 17.18 -14.01 13.20
N SER A 31 17.15 -13.99 14.54
CA SER A 31 15.98 -13.50 15.29
C SER A 31 15.74 -11.99 15.10
N ILE A 32 16.81 -11.20 15.03
CA ILE A 32 16.74 -9.76 14.76
C ILE A 32 16.25 -9.53 13.32
N GLU A 33 16.82 -10.22 12.33
CA GLU A 33 16.41 -10.08 10.93
C GLU A 33 14.94 -10.48 10.71
N VAL A 34 14.46 -11.54 11.36
CA VAL A 34 13.05 -11.98 11.29
C VAL A 34 12.13 -10.93 11.92
N ALA A 35 12.47 -10.39 13.09
CA ALA A 35 11.69 -9.35 13.74
C ALA A 35 11.66 -8.06 12.91
N ALA A 36 12.81 -7.66 12.34
CA ALA A 36 12.92 -6.49 11.48
C ALA A 36 12.04 -6.62 10.23
N ARG A 37 12.10 -7.76 9.52
CA ARG A 37 11.24 -8.03 8.36
C ARG A 37 9.76 -8.00 8.72
N LYS A 38 9.38 -8.53 9.88
CA LYS A 38 7.99 -8.53 10.32
C LYS A 38 7.46 -7.11 10.52
N GLU A 39 8.18 -6.28 11.26
CA GLU A 39 7.76 -4.90 11.54
C GLU A 39 7.74 -4.04 10.27
N VAL A 40 8.78 -4.15 9.42
CA VAL A 40 8.84 -3.47 8.12
C VAL A 40 7.68 -3.94 7.23
N GLY A 41 7.42 -5.25 7.19
CA GLY A 41 6.34 -5.84 6.41
C GLY A 41 4.96 -5.31 6.79
N MET A 42 4.69 -5.07 8.07
CA MET A 42 3.43 -4.48 8.53
C MET A 42 3.25 -3.03 8.00
N LEU A 43 4.32 -2.24 7.95
CA LEU A 43 4.30 -0.90 7.35
C LEU A 43 4.02 -0.96 5.84
N TRP A 44 4.66 -1.89 5.13
CA TRP A 44 4.41 -2.12 3.70
C TRP A 44 2.98 -2.56 3.41
N GLN A 45 2.39 -3.41 4.26
CA GLN A 45 1.03 -3.89 4.10
C GLN A 45 0.01 -2.74 4.16
N GLY A 46 0.18 -1.80 5.09
CA GLY A 46 -0.65 -0.60 5.20
C GLY A 46 -0.63 0.27 3.93
N ILE A 47 0.54 0.39 3.31
CA ILE A 47 0.73 1.17 2.07
C ILE A 47 0.22 0.40 0.84
N SER A 48 0.30 -0.93 0.85
CA SER A 48 -0.20 -1.77 -0.25
C SER A 48 -1.69 -1.54 -0.51
N TYR A 49 -2.50 -1.33 0.53
CA TYR A 49 -3.92 -1.00 0.37
C TYR A 49 -4.14 0.31 -0.41
N LEU A 50 -3.27 1.31 -0.23
CA LEU A 50 -3.35 2.56 -1.01
C LEU A 50 -3.04 2.30 -2.49
N ALA A 51 -2.10 1.40 -2.78
CA ALA A 51 -1.80 0.99 -4.15
C ALA A 51 -2.99 0.29 -4.81
N ASP A 52 -3.64 -0.61 -4.07
CA ASP A 52 -4.80 -1.34 -4.54
C ASP A 52 -5.96 -0.39 -4.84
N VAL A 53 -6.23 0.57 -3.96
CA VAL A 53 -7.28 1.59 -4.20
C VAL A 53 -6.95 2.46 -5.41
N ALA A 54 -5.68 2.88 -5.57
CA ALA A 54 -5.25 3.68 -6.71
C ALA A 54 -5.40 2.94 -8.05
N THR A 55 -5.25 1.62 -8.05
CA THR A 55 -5.39 0.78 -9.27
C THR A 55 -6.82 0.36 -9.54
N VAL A 56 -7.64 0.11 -8.51
CA VAL A 56 -9.03 -0.32 -8.64
C VAL A 56 -9.97 0.84 -8.96
N ALA A 57 -9.71 2.06 -8.45
CA ALA A 57 -10.59 3.22 -8.68
C ALA A 57 -10.81 3.57 -10.18
N PRO A 58 -9.79 3.59 -11.06
CA PRO A 58 -9.98 3.77 -12.50
C PRO A 58 -10.80 2.64 -13.14
N LEU A 59 -10.60 1.39 -12.69
CA LEU A 59 -11.32 0.24 -13.23
C LEU A 59 -12.82 0.33 -12.90
N ILE A 60 -13.17 0.83 -11.71
CA ILE A 60 -14.57 1.12 -11.34
C ILE A 60 -15.14 2.23 -12.23
N GLY A 61 -14.38 3.29 -12.51
CA GLY A 61 -14.78 4.35 -13.43
C GLY A 61 -15.05 3.82 -14.86
N LEU A 62 -14.16 2.95 -15.35
CA LEU A 62 -14.34 2.27 -16.64
C LEU A 62 -15.58 1.36 -16.64
N LEU A 63 -15.84 0.61 -15.58
CA LEU A 63 -17.07 -0.18 -15.43
C LEU A 63 -18.32 0.72 -15.54
N GLY A 64 -18.27 1.91 -14.94
CA GLY A 64 -19.32 2.92 -15.07
C GLY A 64 -19.60 3.32 -16.52
N THR A 65 -18.57 3.40 -17.37
CA THR A 65 -18.76 3.67 -18.80
C THR A 65 -19.53 2.56 -19.51
N VAL A 66 -19.17 1.31 -19.22
CA VAL A 66 -19.81 0.14 -19.82
C VAL A 66 -21.28 0.09 -19.43
N LEU A 67 -21.58 0.30 -18.15
CA LEU A 67 -22.96 0.34 -17.65
C LEU A 67 -23.75 1.51 -18.24
N GLY A 68 -23.14 2.70 -18.36
CA GLY A 68 -23.77 3.87 -18.99
C GLY A 68 -24.11 3.65 -20.45
N MET A 69 -23.22 3.01 -21.21
CA MET A 69 -23.49 2.64 -22.60
C MET A 69 -24.57 1.57 -22.73
N ILE A 70 -24.59 0.55 -21.87
CA ILE A 70 -25.65 -0.47 -21.86
C ILE A 70 -27.02 0.20 -21.62
N GLN A 71 -27.12 1.13 -20.66
CA GLN A 71 -28.34 1.89 -20.42
C GLN A 71 -28.74 2.74 -21.63
N ALA A 72 -27.78 3.43 -22.26
CA ALA A 72 -28.03 4.24 -23.45
C ALA A 72 -28.61 3.41 -24.60
N PHE A 73 -28.03 2.25 -24.88
CA PHE A 73 -28.50 1.36 -25.95
C PHE A 73 -29.86 0.73 -25.64
N ASN A 74 -30.11 0.39 -24.37
CA ASN A 74 -31.42 -0.13 -23.94
C ASN A 74 -32.52 0.91 -24.19
N VAL A 75 -32.31 2.16 -23.78
CA VAL A 75 -33.27 3.25 -24.00
C VAL A 75 -33.56 3.48 -25.50
N ILE A 76 -32.54 3.37 -26.35
CA ILE A 76 -32.69 3.51 -27.81
C ILE A 76 -33.50 2.36 -28.44
N ALA A 77 -33.39 1.15 -27.89
CA ALA A 77 -34.12 -0.01 -28.38
C ALA A 77 -35.64 0.13 -28.21
N PHE A 78 -36.10 0.87 -27.20
CA PHE A 78 -37.52 1.03 -26.87
C PHE A 78 -38.13 2.38 -27.28
N GLN A 79 -37.36 3.31 -27.85
CA GLN A 79 -37.83 4.66 -28.20
C GLN A 79 -37.87 4.94 -29.72
N THR A 80 -38.74 5.86 -30.12
CA THR A 80 -38.96 6.30 -31.50
C THR A 80 -37.72 6.93 -32.13
N ALA A 81 -37.53 6.69 -33.44
CA ALA A 81 -36.31 7.01 -34.20
C ALA A 81 -35.82 8.46 -34.10
N VAL A 82 -36.73 9.42 -33.95
CA VAL A 82 -36.43 10.86 -33.93
C VAL A 82 -35.66 11.29 -32.67
N VAL A 83 -35.84 10.60 -31.55
CA VAL A 83 -35.25 11.00 -30.24
C VAL A 83 -33.95 10.24 -29.92
N LYS A 84 -33.60 9.22 -30.73
CA LYS A 84 -32.45 8.32 -30.48
C LYS A 84 -31.09 9.04 -30.31
N PRO A 85 -30.74 10.07 -31.10
CA PRO A 85 -29.42 10.71 -30.98
C PRO A 85 -29.23 11.48 -29.66
N ILE A 86 -30.29 12.16 -29.18
CA ILE A 86 -30.21 12.98 -27.96
C ILE A 86 -30.04 12.08 -26.71
N LEU A 87 -30.69 10.92 -26.72
CA LEU A 87 -30.65 9.95 -25.61
C LEU A 87 -29.31 9.22 -25.55
N LEU A 88 -28.77 8.86 -26.73
CA LEU A 88 -27.42 8.31 -26.84
C LEU A 88 -26.40 9.29 -26.24
N ALA A 89 -26.47 10.57 -26.64
CA ALA A 89 -25.57 11.60 -26.15
C ALA A 89 -25.65 11.76 -24.62
N GLY A 90 -26.86 11.71 -24.05
CA GLY A 90 -27.06 11.74 -22.60
C GLY A 90 -26.42 10.55 -21.87
N GLY A 91 -26.61 9.33 -22.38
CA GLY A 91 -26.01 8.12 -21.80
C GLY A 91 -24.49 8.08 -21.89
N VAL A 92 -23.93 8.54 -23.01
CA VAL A 92 -22.48 8.68 -23.21
C VAL A 92 -21.89 9.76 -22.29
N SER A 93 -22.57 10.90 -22.15
CA SER A 93 -22.16 11.96 -21.21
C SER A 93 -22.10 11.43 -19.77
N LYS A 94 -23.13 10.70 -19.34
CA LYS A 94 -23.16 10.08 -18.01
C LYS A 94 -22.02 9.07 -17.81
N ALA A 95 -21.72 8.26 -18.83
CA ALA A 95 -20.58 7.35 -18.82
C ALA A 95 -19.25 8.09 -18.62
N MET A 96 -19.01 9.18 -19.35
CA MET A 96 -17.77 9.97 -19.23
C MET A 96 -17.60 10.59 -17.83
N VAL A 97 -18.70 11.04 -17.20
CA VAL A 97 -18.65 11.57 -15.83
C VAL A 97 -18.21 10.51 -14.83
N THR A 98 -18.65 9.25 -14.99
CA THR A 98 -18.21 8.16 -14.10
C THR A 98 -16.72 7.85 -14.24
N THR A 99 -16.14 7.93 -15.45
CA THR A 99 -14.68 7.82 -15.65
C THR A 99 -13.93 8.94 -14.96
N ALA A 100 -14.40 10.18 -15.15
CA ALA A 100 -13.80 11.34 -14.52
C ALA A 100 -13.80 11.19 -12.99
N GLY A 101 -14.90 10.70 -12.41
CA GLY A 101 -14.98 10.39 -10.98
C GLY A 101 -13.94 9.35 -10.52
N GLY A 102 -13.78 8.25 -11.27
CA GLY A 102 -12.76 7.22 -10.98
C GLY A 102 -11.33 7.77 -11.02
N LEU A 103 -11.03 8.65 -11.99
CA LEU A 103 -9.72 9.31 -12.11
C LEU A 103 -9.46 10.34 -10.99
N ILE A 104 -10.49 11.10 -10.59
CA ILE A 104 -10.40 12.07 -9.49
C ILE A 104 -10.03 11.40 -8.17
N VAL A 105 -10.45 10.15 -7.93
CA VAL A 105 -10.07 9.38 -6.74
C VAL A 105 -8.70 8.72 -6.92
N ALA A 106 -8.41 8.19 -8.11
CA ALA A 106 -7.17 7.47 -8.38
C ALA A 106 -5.91 8.35 -8.30
N ILE A 107 -5.97 9.58 -8.83
CA ILE A 107 -4.81 10.48 -8.89
C ILE A 107 -4.31 10.85 -7.48
N PRO A 108 -5.15 11.36 -6.55
CA PRO A 108 -4.72 11.61 -5.17
C PRO A 108 -4.24 10.34 -4.47
N ALA A 109 -4.95 9.21 -4.62
CA ALA A 109 -4.55 7.95 -4.01
C ALA A 109 -3.13 7.53 -4.43
N MET A 110 -2.81 7.66 -5.72
CA MET A 110 -1.49 7.34 -6.27
C MET A 110 -0.39 8.30 -5.78
N LEU A 111 -0.71 9.59 -5.61
CA LEU A 111 0.21 10.58 -5.05
C LEU A 111 0.53 10.26 -3.58
N PHE A 112 -0.50 9.99 -2.77
CA PHE A 112 -0.31 9.59 -1.37
C PHE A 112 0.48 8.28 -1.26
N TYR A 113 0.15 7.28 -2.07
CA TYR A 113 0.90 6.02 -2.14
C TYR A 113 2.39 6.28 -2.41
N SER A 114 2.71 7.10 -3.42
CA SER A 114 4.10 7.40 -3.78
C SER A 114 4.86 8.10 -2.64
N TYR A 115 4.21 9.04 -1.95
CA TYR A 115 4.79 9.73 -0.81
C TYR A 115 5.05 8.79 0.39
N PHE A 116 4.05 7.99 0.78
CA PHE A 116 4.20 7.06 1.90
C PHE A 116 5.18 5.93 1.60
N LYS A 117 5.20 5.45 0.36
CA LYS A 117 6.17 4.45 -0.11
C LYS A 117 7.60 4.93 0.11
N GLY A 118 7.93 6.16 -0.28
CA GLY A 118 9.25 6.74 -0.02
C GLY A 118 9.60 6.74 1.46
N LYS A 119 8.67 7.18 2.31
CA LYS A 119 8.88 7.24 3.76
C LYS A 119 9.11 5.87 4.40
N VAL A 120 8.39 4.82 3.96
CA VAL A 120 8.61 3.46 4.46
C VAL A 120 9.89 2.84 3.92
N GLN A 121 10.31 3.21 2.71
CA GLN A 121 11.63 2.85 2.20
C GLN A 121 12.74 3.42 3.11
N ASP A 122 12.64 4.69 3.49
CA ASP A 122 13.60 5.34 4.38
C ASP A 122 13.65 4.67 5.76
N ILE A 123 12.48 4.34 6.33
CA ILE A 123 12.38 3.61 7.60
C ILE A 123 13.00 2.20 7.48
N SER A 124 12.75 1.50 6.38
CA SER A 124 13.31 0.16 6.13
C SER A 124 14.84 0.21 6.10
N ASN A 125 15.40 1.19 5.38
CA ASN A 125 16.85 1.40 5.29
C ASN A 125 17.45 1.74 6.66
N ALA A 126 16.78 2.60 7.45
CA ALA A 126 17.23 2.94 8.79
C ALA A 126 17.26 1.71 9.71
N VAL A 127 16.20 0.89 9.69
CA VAL A 127 16.10 -0.33 10.49
C VAL A 127 17.18 -1.35 10.12
N GLU A 128 17.48 -1.50 8.83
CA GLU A 128 18.54 -2.39 8.34
C GLU A 128 19.93 -1.92 8.80
N SER A 129 20.18 -0.60 8.75
CA SER A 129 21.44 -0.02 9.25
C SER A 129 21.60 -0.27 10.75
N TYR A 130 20.60 0.06 11.57
CA TYR A 130 20.67 -0.14 13.02
C TYR A 130 20.80 -1.61 13.41
N THR A 131 20.09 -2.50 12.71
CA THR A 131 20.18 -3.95 12.91
C THR A 131 21.60 -4.44 12.66
N THR A 132 22.20 -4.00 11.55
CA THR A 132 23.58 -4.35 11.19
C THR A 132 24.59 -3.89 12.23
N ASP A 133 24.46 -2.66 12.72
CA ASP A 133 25.37 -2.12 13.73
C ASP A 133 25.25 -2.86 15.07
N VAL A 134 24.03 -3.21 15.49
CA VAL A 134 23.80 -4.00 16.71
C VAL A 134 24.40 -5.40 16.58
N ILE A 135 24.27 -6.04 15.41
CA ILE A 135 24.85 -7.37 15.16
C ILE A 135 26.38 -7.31 15.25
N LYS A 136 27.03 -6.31 14.64
CA LYS A 136 28.49 -6.13 14.71
C LYS A 136 29.00 -6.03 16.14
N VAL A 137 28.35 -5.20 16.97
CA VAL A 137 28.73 -5.05 18.39
C VAL A 137 28.61 -6.38 19.13
N ILE A 138 27.56 -7.16 18.88
CA ILE A 138 27.35 -8.46 19.54
C ILE A 138 28.42 -9.48 19.11
N GLU A 139 28.84 -9.46 17.85
CA GLU A 139 29.93 -10.31 17.34
C GLU A 139 31.29 -9.91 17.94
N GLU A 140 31.58 -8.61 18.03
CA GLU A 140 32.81 -8.09 18.65
C GLU A 140 32.92 -8.41 20.14
N THR A 141 31.80 -8.44 20.88
CA THR A 141 31.83 -8.75 22.32
C THR A 141 32.09 -10.25 22.62
N LYS A 142 32.15 -11.10 21.59
CA LYS A 142 32.37 -12.54 21.73
C LYS A 142 33.81 -12.97 21.36
N ASN A 143 34.60 -12.09 20.77
CA ASN A 143 36.05 -12.21 20.61
C ASN A 143 36.78 -11.59 21.80
#